data_AF-A0A0S4KH47-F1
#
_entry.id   AF-A0A0S4KH47-F1
#
_cell.length_a   1.000
_cell.length_b   1.000
_cell.length_c   1.000
_cell.angle_alpha   90.00
_cell.angle_beta   90.00
_cell.angle_gamma   90.00
#
_symmetry.space_group_name_H-M   'P 1'
#
loop_
_entity.id
_entity.type
_entity.pdbx_description
1 polymer ?
#
loop_
_entity_poly.entity_id
_entity_poly.type
_entity_poly.pdbx_seq_one_letter_code
_entity_poly.pdbx_strand_id
1 'polypeptide(L)'
;MPSCSSESVFEQQKKKGLTQLFRMKLSFRGKGLLSFDANAVAMEASELSLHERSTFGALAGGVAASSSSSRQLRIVGLDISYNKMHTFLGSRSLPFLEVLDASHNAFRSAMNFPVSITRLDISFNVIESLMGLDTLTQLQFLDASHNHVDSVGRLPGSLQVLNLSHNSLITTEGLGHLTKVTKLNLENNRLTTVAQTASLGSMKALRHLTIGDNPVAQNTKLILFLEAEIPKLTTLDGVPLSQAHASFTYRAQKLKQQQQANQVRARTAKMARFQADTEGRFDDVVEQELRTLNARVKELERLASGQYETEVKCRRDFAIAKQQLKRTEEVASDQEREMQQLRSEIERDESTTESLERTLESLERAFQQQHALIVMKKLER
;
A
#
# COMPACT_ATOMS: atom_id res chain seq x y z
N MET A 1 26.58 -30.84 -6.96
CA MET A 1 25.16 -31.18 -7.23
C MET A 1 24.52 -31.56 -5.90
N PRO A 2 23.59 -30.78 -5.33
CA PRO A 2 22.79 -31.30 -4.22
C PRO A 2 21.93 -32.44 -4.77
N SER A 3 21.95 -33.58 -4.09
CA SER A 3 21.22 -34.80 -4.44
C SER A 3 19.75 -34.49 -4.74
N CYS A 4 19.26 -35.00 -5.87
CA CYS A 4 17.87 -34.92 -6.32
C CYS A 4 16.96 -35.72 -5.36
N SER A 5 16.73 -35.21 -4.15
CA SER A 5 15.65 -35.66 -3.26
C SER A 5 14.40 -34.87 -3.64
N SER A 6 13.92 -35.04 -4.87
CA SER A 6 12.70 -34.39 -5.35
C SER A 6 11.50 -35.25 -4.97
N GLU A 7 10.50 -34.65 -4.32
CA GLU A 7 9.16 -35.23 -4.27
C GLU A 7 8.57 -35.12 -5.68
N SER A 8 8.92 -36.05 -6.56
CA SER A 8 8.36 -36.14 -7.90
C SER A 8 6.92 -36.64 -7.82
N VAL A 9 5.95 -35.75 -8.00
CA VAL A 9 4.53 -36.14 -8.08
C VAL A 9 4.20 -36.53 -9.51
N PHE A 10 3.93 -37.83 -9.73
CA PHE A 10 3.51 -38.37 -11.02
C PHE A 10 1.98 -38.26 -11.15
N GLU A 11 1.50 -37.40 -12.05
CA GLU A 11 0.07 -37.33 -12.41
C GLU A 11 -0.17 -38.09 -13.73
N GLN A 12 -0.71 -39.31 -13.64
CA GLN A 12 -1.15 -40.07 -14.81
C GLN A 12 -2.55 -39.61 -15.25
N GLN A 13 -2.68 -39.03 -16.44
CA GLN A 13 -3.97 -38.93 -17.13
C GLN A 13 -4.09 -40.01 -18.21
N LYS A 14 -4.99 -40.99 -17.99
CA LYS A 14 -5.46 -41.90 -19.04
C LYS A 14 -6.38 -41.15 -20.00
N LYS A 15 -5.87 -40.61 -21.10
CA LYS A 15 -6.71 -40.32 -22.29
C LYS A 15 -6.79 -41.56 -23.16
N LYS A 16 -8.01 -42.00 -23.45
CA LYS A 16 -8.30 -43.09 -24.40
C LYS A 16 -7.79 -42.69 -25.79
N GLY A 17 -6.86 -43.47 -26.33
CA GLY A 17 -6.43 -43.41 -27.73
C GLY A 17 -5.31 -42.40 -28.01
N LEU A 18 -4.15 -42.92 -28.39
CA LEU A 18 -2.95 -42.25 -28.94
C LEU A 18 -2.13 -41.35 -27.99
N THR A 19 -0.95 -41.86 -27.62
CA THR A 19 0.15 -41.23 -26.85
C THR A 19 -0.14 -40.96 -25.37
N GLN A 20 0.28 -41.87 -24.49
CA GLN A 20 0.40 -41.57 -23.06
C GLN A 20 1.48 -40.51 -22.84
N LEU A 21 1.05 -39.26 -22.64
CA LEU A 21 1.94 -38.15 -22.26
C LEU A 21 2.07 -38.13 -20.74
N PHE A 22 3.25 -38.48 -20.23
CA PHE A 22 3.55 -38.38 -18.81
C PHE A 22 3.90 -36.93 -18.48
N ARG A 23 3.02 -36.28 -17.70
CA ARG A 23 3.20 -34.92 -17.23
C ARG A 23 3.86 -34.98 -15.85
N MET A 24 5.00 -34.31 -15.72
CA MET A 24 5.81 -34.31 -14.51
C MET A 24 5.84 -32.91 -13.90
N LYS A 25 5.73 -32.84 -12.58
CA LYS A 25 5.98 -31.64 -11.80
C LYS A 25 7.23 -31.87 -10.95
N LEU A 26 8.16 -30.93 -10.99
CA LEU A 26 9.40 -30.97 -10.21
C LEU A 26 9.38 -29.84 -9.19
N SER A 27 9.89 -30.10 -7.98
CA SER A 27 10.14 -29.07 -6.98
C SER A 27 11.57 -29.15 -6.46
N PHE A 28 12.23 -28.00 -6.46
CA PHE A 28 13.54 -27.70 -5.89
C PHE A 28 13.42 -26.62 -4.82
N ARG A 29 12.26 -26.53 -4.17
CA ARG A 29 11.99 -25.52 -3.15
C ARG A 29 12.98 -25.61 -1.99
N GLY A 30 13.50 -24.47 -1.54
CA GLY A 30 14.28 -24.41 -0.30
C GLY A 30 15.65 -25.08 -0.37
N LYS A 31 16.17 -25.40 -1.56
CA LYS A 31 17.44 -26.15 -1.73
C LYS A 31 18.69 -25.28 -1.66
N GLY A 32 18.54 -23.97 -1.51
CA GLY A 32 19.65 -23.01 -1.46
C GLY A 32 20.36 -22.80 -2.79
N LEU A 33 19.65 -23.01 -3.92
CA LEU A 33 20.21 -22.87 -5.26
C LEU A 33 20.56 -21.41 -5.57
N LEU A 34 21.72 -21.19 -6.20
CA LEU A 34 22.17 -19.88 -6.70
C LEU A 34 21.85 -19.69 -8.19
N SER A 35 21.69 -20.79 -8.92
CA SER A 35 21.29 -20.82 -10.32
C SER A 35 20.52 -22.12 -10.60
N PHE A 36 19.70 -22.08 -11.65
CA PHE A 36 19.00 -23.26 -12.18
C PHE A 36 19.36 -23.40 -13.64
N ASP A 37 19.89 -24.56 -14.00
CA ASP A 37 20.18 -24.93 -15.38
C ASP A 37 19.14 -25.95 -15.86
N ALA A 38 18.16 -25.45 -16.60
CA ALA A 38 17.12 -26.29 -17.17
C ALA A 38 17.66 -27.28 -18.23
N ASN A 39 18.85 -27.07 -18.79
CA ASN A 39 19.47 -28.03 -19.72
C ASN A 39 19.81 -29.35 -19.01
N ALA A 40 20.38 -29.26 -17.80
CA ALA A 40 20.74 -30.42 -17.00
C ALA A 40 19.49 -31.24 -16.64
N VAL A 41 18.42 -30.57 -16.22
CA VAL A 41 17.14 -31.22 -15.89
C VAL A 41 16.49 -31.85 -17.12
N ALA A 42 16.56 -31.20 -18.28
CA ALA A 42 16.03 -31.74 -19.52
C ALA A 42 16.82 -32.98 -20.00
N MET A 43 18.14 -33.00 -19.81
CA MET A 43 18.99 -34.15 -20.10
C MET A 43 18.65 -35.34 -19.20
N GLU A 44 18.58 -35.13 -17.89
CA GLU A 44 18.24 -36.18 -16.92
C GLU A 44 16.83 -36.76 -17.17
N ALA A 45 15.85 -35.91 -17.47
CA ALA A 45 14.51 -36.36 -17.85
C ALA A 45 14.50 -37.18 -19.17
N SER A 46 15.39 -36.84 -20.11
CA SER A 46 15.57 -37.59 -21.35
C SER A 46 16.20 -38.96 -21.09
N GLU A 47 17.19 -39.05 -20.21
CA GLU A 47 17.82 -40.32 -19.81
C GLU A 47 16.85 -41.26 -19.07
N LEU A 48 16.04 -40.74 -18.15
CA LEU A 48 14.99 -41.51 -17.47
C LEU A 48 14.00 -42.10 -18.48
N SER A 49 13.62 -41.31 -19.50
CA SER A 49 12.75 -41.80 -20.58
C SER A 49 13.39 -42.91 -21.43
N LEU A 50 14.73 -42.96 -21.51
CA LEU A 50 15.48 -44.02 -22.19
C LEU A 50 15.64 -45.27 -21.29
N HIS A 51 15.82 -45.10 -19.99
CA HIS A 51 16.00 -46.22 -19.06
C HIS A 51 14.70 -47.01 -18.83
N GLU A 52 13.55 -46.34 -18.84
CA GLU A 52 12.24 -47.01 -18.89
C GLU A 52 12.07 -47.83 -20.19
N ARG A 53 12.71 -47.43 -21.31
CA ARG A 53 12.70 -48.24 -22.55
C ARG A 53 13.53 -49.52 -22.40
N SER A 54 14.67 -49.49 -21.72
CA SER A 54 15.55 -50.68 -21.62
C SER A 54 15.01 -51.71 -20.63
N THR A 55 14.50 -51.26 -19.48
CA THR A 55 13.93 -52.12 -18.43
C THR A 55 12.66 -52.85 -18.89
N PHE A 56 11.82 -52.20 -19.70
CA PHE A 56 10.65 -52.84 -20.30
C PHE A 56 10.97 -53.63 -21.59
N GLY A 57 12.02 -53.26 -22.32
CA GLY A 57 12.50 -54.01 -23.48
C GLY A 57 13.07 -55.39 -23.14
N ALA A 58 13.59 -55.58 -21.92
CA ALA A 58 14.14 -56.86 -21.47
C ALA A 58 13.08 -57.89 -21.04
N LEU A 59 11.84 -57.46 -20.74
CA LEU A 59 10.74 -58.36 -20.33
C LEU A 59 9.82 -58.77 -21.50
N ALA A 60 9.95 -58.15 -22.67
CA ALA A 60 9.20 -58.50 -23.86
C ALA A 60 10.10 -59.22 -24.88
N GLY A 61 10.25 -60.52 -24.70
CA GLY A 61 10.88 -61.38 -25.71
C GLY A 61 10.10 -61.32 -27.02
N GLY A 62 10.75 -60.82 -28.07
CA GLY A 62 10.35 -60.93 -29.47
C GLY A 62 9.02 -60.24 -29.83
N VAL A 63 9.07 -59.11 -30.54
CA VAL A 63 8.71 -58.92 -31.95
C VAL A 63 8.90 -57.42 -32.22
N ALA A 64 9.68 -57.08 -33.24
CA ALA A 64 9.77 -55.72 -33.75
C ALA A 64 8.39 -55.30 -34.27
N ALA A 65 7.65 -54.51 -33.47
CA ALA A 65 6.43 -53.84 -33.89
C ALA A 65 6.70 -52.33 -33.95
N SER A 66 6.80 -51.84 -35.17
CA SER A 66 6.84 -50.44 -35.59
C SER A 66 5.62 -49.65 -35.11
N SER A 67 5.62 -49.24 -33.85
CA SER A 67 4.78 -48.15 -33.35
C SER A 67 5.56 -47.39 -32.29
N SER A 68 6.42 -46.50 -32.77
CA SER A 68 7.16 -45.50 -32.01
C SER A 68 6.20 -44.47 -31.39
N SER A 69 5.36 -44.90 -30.44
CA SER A 69 4.74 -44.00 -29.48
C SER A 69 5.81 -43.61 -28.47
N SER A 70 6.59 -42.59 -28.81
CA SER A 70 7.57 -41.98 -27.91
C SER A 70 6.84 -41.51 -26.63
N ARG A 71 6.98 -42.29 -25.56
CA ARG A 71 6.62 -41.90 -24.20
C ARG A 71 7.59 -40.80 -23.75
N GLN A 72 7.33 -39.56 -24.17
CA GLN A 72 8.16 -38.41 -23.82
C GLN A 72 7.66 -37.83 -22.49
N LEU A 73 8.51 -37.89 -21.46
CA LEU A 73 8.30 -37.17 -20.21
C LEU A 73 8.24 -35.67 -20.50
N ARG A 74 7.15 -35.02 -20.08
CA ARG A 74 6.96 -33.57 -20.24
C ARG A 74 6.94 -32.93 -18.87
N ILE A 75 7.94 -32.12 -18.58
CA ILE A 75 7.94 -31.28 -17.39
C ILE A 75 6.96 -30.14 -17.65
N VAL A 76 5.87 -30.11 -16.88
CA VAL A 76 4.78 -29.13 -17.04
C VAL A 76 4.68 -28.18 -15.85
N GLY A 77 5.22 -28.57 -14.70
CA GLY A 77 5.32 -27.72 -13.51
C GLY A 77 6.73 -27.75 -12.95
N LEU A 78 7.23 -26.59 -12.57
CA LEU A 78 8.53 -26.43 -11.94
C LEU A 78 8.40 -25.44 -10.79
N ASP A 79 8.76 -25.88 -9.60
CA ASP A 79 8.88 -25.06 -8.41
C ASP A 79 10.35 -24.93 -8.05
N ILE A 80 10.88 -23.71 -8.17
CA ILE A 80 12.24 -23.32 -7.78
C ILE A 80 12.20 -22.24 -6.69
N SER A 81 11.09 -22.16 -5.94
CA SER A 81 10.85 -21.13 -4.95
C SER A 81 11.74 -21.26 -3.71
N TYR A 82 11.85 -20.20 -2.90
CA TYR A 82 12.64 -20.19 -1.66
C TYR A 82 14.10 -20.59 -1.87
N ASN A 83 14.73 -20.07 -2.92
CA ASN A 83 16.14 -20.26 -3.19
C ASN A 83 16.87 -18.90 -3.15
N LYS A 84 18.09 -18.84 -3.68
CA LYS A 84 18.91 -17.63 -3.74
C LYS A 84 19.29 -17.31 -5.19
N MET A 85 18.39 -17.63 -6.12
CA MET A 85 18.70 -17.58 -7.53
C MET A 85 18.63 -16.17 -8.07
N HIS A 86 19.59 -15.84 -8.93
CA HIS A 86 19.63 -14.56 -9.64
C HIS A 86 19.20 -14.68 -11.12
N THR A 87 19.29 -15.87 -11.69
CA THR A 87 19.06 -16.11 -13.13
C THR A 87 18.46 -17.49 -13.39
N PHE A 88 17.68 -17.57 -14.46
CA PHE A 88 17.09 -18.79 -14.99
C PHE A 88 17.81 -19.12 -16.30
N LEU A 89 18.48 -20.27 -16.37
CA LEU A 89 19.23 -20.70 -17.55
C LEU A 89 18.50 -21.85 -18.24
N GLY A 90 18.61 -21.89 -19.58
CA GLY A 90 18.05 -23.00 -20.37
C GLY A 90 16.54 -22.91 -20.63
N SER A 91 15.98 -21.70 -20.78
CA SER A 91 14.55 -21.48 -21.05
C SER A 91 13.98 -22.28 -22.23
N ARG A 92 14.80 -22.54 -23.25
CA ARG A 92 14.43 -23.33 -24.44
C ARG A 92 14.36 -24.83 -24.17
N SER A 93 14.93 -25.31 -23.07
CA SER A 93 15.10 -26.73 -22.76
C SER A 93 13.90 -27.31 -22.02
N LEU A 94 12.95 -26.47 -21.61
CA LEU A 94 11.66 -26.88 -21.03
C LEU A 94 10.49 -26.37 -21.90
N PRO A 95 10.33 -26.87 -23.14
CA PRO A 95 9.37 -26.33 -24.11
C PRO A 95 7.89 -26.63 -23.77
N PHE A 96 7.64 -27.47 -22.78
CA PHE A 96 6.29 -27.86 -22.34
C PHE A 96 5.95 -27.34 -20.94
N LEU A 97 6.78 -26.47 -20.37
CA LEU A 97 6.56 -25.94 -19.02
C LEU A 97 5.37 -24.99 -19.03
N GLU A 98 4.34 -25.28 -18.24
CA GLU A 98 3.10 -24.50 -18.18
C GLU A 98 3.01 -23.67 -16.89
N VAL A 99 3.57 -24.16 -15.79
CA VAL A 99 3.54 -23.53 -14.47
C VAL A 99 4.97 -23.42 -13.94
N LEU A 100 5.39 -22.19 -13.62
CA LEU A 100 6.68 -21.91 -12.98
C LEU A 100 6.47 -21.09 -11.71
N ASP A 101 6.89 -21.64 -10.59
CA ASP A 101 7.03 -20.89 -9.34
C ASP A 101 8.51 -20.58 -9.11
N ALA A 102 8.86 -19.31 -9.22
CA ALA A 102 10.18 -18.74 -8.98
C ALA A 102 10.16 -17.69 -7.86
N SER A 103 9.15 -17.76 -7.00
CA SER A 103 8.99 -16.85 -5.86
C SER A 103 10.10 -16.99 -4.82
N HIS A 104 10.28 -15.97 -3.96
CA HIS A 104 11.27 -16.00 -2.88
C HIS A 104 12.68 -16.36 -3.36
N ASN A 105 13.19 -15.56 -4.30
CA ASN A 105 14.53 -15.68 -4.87
C ASN A 105 15.22 -14.30 -4.89
N ALA A 106 16.25 -14.12 -5.71
CA ALA A 106 16.98 -12.86 -5.86
C ALA A 106 17.08 -12.43 -7.33
N PHE A 107 16.04 -12.71 -8.13
CA PHE A 107 15.95 -12.27 -9.53
C PHE A 107 15.88 -10.74 -9.59
N ARG A 108 16.73 -10.14 -10.43
CA ARG A 108 16.74 -8.68 -10.69
C ARG A 108 15.99 -8.30 -11.97
N SER A 109 15.78 -9.25 -12.88
CA SER A 109 15.10 -9.03 -14.15
C SER A 109 14.10 -10.15 -14.45
N ALA A 110 13.01 -9.78 -15.10
CA ALA A 110 11.96 -10.71 -15.50
C ALA A 110 12.22 -11.30 -16.91
N MET A 111 13.40 -11.89 -17.11
CA MET A 111 13.85 -12.38 -18.42
C MET A 111 14.19 -13.87 -18.40
N ASN A 112 14.32 -14.45 -19.61
CA ASN A 112 14.75 -15.83 -19.84
C ASN A 112 13.82 -16.90 -19.27
N PHE A 113 12.51 -16.64 -19.23
CA PHE A 113 11.52 -17.67 -18.91
C PHE A 113 11.05 -18.42 -20.17
N PRO A 114 10.70 -19.72 -20.07
CA PRO A 114 10.14 -20.49 -21.17
C PRO A 114 8.84 -19.88 -21.74
N VAL A 115 8.77 -19.72 -23.07
CA VAL A 115 7.61 -19.11 -23.77
C VAL A 115 6.31 -19.92 -23.66
N SER A 116 6.41 -21.19 -23.22
CA SER A 116 5.27 -22.09 -23.04
C SER A 116 4.46 -21.83 -21.76
N ILE A 117 5.00 -21.01 -20.84
CA ILE A 117 4.38 -20.81 -19.52
C ILE A 117 3.04 -20.08 -19.64
N THR A 118 2.08 -20.58 -18.87
CA THR A 118 0.73 -20.00 -18.71
C THR A 118 0.52 -19.38 -17.33
N ARG A 119 1.27 -19.84 -16.31
CA ARG A 119 1.25 -19.30 -14.95
C ARG A 119 2.67 -19.11 -14.44
N LEU A 120 3.00 -17.88 -14.06
CA LEU A 120 4.31 -17.50 -13.54
C LEU A 120 4.14 -16.81 -12.19
N ASP A 121 4.85 -17.30 -11.18
CA ASP A 121 5.03 -16.61 -9.91
C ASP A 121 6.50 -16.19 -9.77
N ILE A 122 6.73 -14.88 -9.70
CA ILE A 122 8.03 -14.25 -9.47
C ILE A 122 7.95 -13.31 -8.26
N SER A 123 6.98 -13.53 -7.37
CA SER A 123 6.81 -12.72 -6.16
C SER A 123 7.99 -12.83 -5.20
N PHE A 124 8.17 -11.87 -4.29
CA PHE A 124 9.26 -11.86 -3.31
C PHE A 124 10.65 -12.02 -3.96
N ASN A 125 10.93 -11.17 -4.95
CA ASN A 125 12.23 -11.05 -5.61
C ASN A 125 12.72 -9.59 -5.51
N VAL A 126 13.74 -9.21 -6.30
CA VAL A 126 14.27 -7.85 -6.36
C VAL A 126 14.18 -7.29 -7.78
N ILE A 127 13.09 -7.60 -8.48
CA ILE A 127 12.88 -7.20 -9.87
C ILE A 127 12.47 -5.72 -9.92
N GLU A 128 13.20 -4.94 -10.71
CA GLU A 128 12.98 -3.49 -10.87
C GLU A 128 12.12 -3.18 -12.11
N SER A 129 12.12 -4.05 -13.12
CA SER A 129 11.32 -3.88 -14.34
C SER A 129 10.84 -5.21 -14.89
N LEU A 130 9.61 -5.21 -15.42
CA LEU A 130 8.98 -6.37 -16.07
C LEU A 130 9.24 -6.45 -17.59
N MET A 131 10.18 -5.65 -18.11
CA MET A 131 10.60 -5.75 -19.51
C MET A 131 11.11 -7.16 -19.84
N GLY A 132 10.72 -7.67 -21.01
CA GLY A 132 11.08 -9.01 -21.53
C GLY A 132 9.99 -10.08 -21.38
N LEU A 133 8.93 -9.80 -20.63
CA LEU A 133 7.77 -10.71 -20.50
C LEU A 133 6.82 -10.69 -21.71
N ASP A 134 6.95 -9.72 -22.62
CA ASP A 134 6.13 -9.59 -23.84
C ASP A 134 6.22 -10.82 -24.77
N THR A 135 7.34 -11.55 -24.71
CA THR A 135 7.56 -12.79 -25.45
C THR A 135 6.72 -13.97 -24.94
N LEU A 136 6.22 -13.91 -23.71
CA LEU A 136 5.45 -14.98 -23.07
C LEU A 136 3.97 -14.93 -23.51
N THR A 137 3.73 -15.13 -24.81
CA THR A 137 2.42 -14.95 -25.44
C THR A 137 1.30 -15.85 -24.91
N GLN A 138 1.63 -16.91 -24.17
CA GLN A 138 0.66 -17.83 -23.54
C GLN A 138 0.37 -17.51 -22.06
N LEU A 139 1.04 -16.51 -21.49
CA LEU A 139 0.94 -16.20 -20.06
C LEU A 139 -0.45 -15.64 -19.70
N GLN A 140 -1.14 -16.30 -18.77
CA GLN A 140 -2.49 -15.94 -18.33
C GLN A 140 -2.52 -15.44 -16.88
N PHE A 141 -1.62 -15.95 -16.04
CA PHE A 141 -1.48 -15.56 -14.64
C PHE A 141 -0.05 -15.12 -14.37
N LEU A 142 0.10 -13.92 -13.82
CA LEU A 142 1.39 -13.41 -13.36
C LEU A 142 1.23 -12.87 -11.93
N ASP A 143 2.01 -13.42 -11.00
CA ASP A 143 2.27 -12.79 -9.71
C ASP A 143 3.70 -12.22 -9.71
N ALA A 144 3.80 -10.90 -9.60
CA ALA A 144 5.06 -10.17 -9.45
C ALA A 144 4.99 -9.24 -8.23
N SER A 145 4.22 -9.62 -7.21
CA SER A 145 4.11 -8.88 -5.96
C SER A 145 5.40 -8.90 -5.13
N HIS A 146 5.55 -7.99 -4.19
CA HIS A 146 6.74 -7.91 -3.31
C HIS A 146 8.05 -7.86 -4.11
N ASN A 147 8.14 -6.92 -5.04
CA ASN A 147 9.33 -6.63 -5.84
C ASN A 147 9.64 -5.12 -5.74
N HIS A 148 10.50 -4.61 -6.64
CA HIS A 148 10.84 -3.19 -6.72
C HIS A 148 10.42 -2.59 -8.06
N VAL A 149 9.35 -3.11 -8.66
CA VAL A 149 8.90 -2.69 -9.99
C VAL A 149 8.42 -1.24 -9.94
N ASP A 150 9.06 -0.37 -10.71
CA ASP A 150 8.65 1.03 -10.91
C ASP A 150 8.07 1.28 -12.32
N SER A 151 8.39 0.40 -13.27
CA SER A 151 7.94 0.43 -14.66
C SER A 151 7.62 -0.98 -15.19
N VAL A 152 6.39 -1.12 -15.70
CA VAL A 152 5.87 -2.40 -16.19
C VAL A 152 6.30 -2.71 -17.64
N GLY A 153 6.50 -1.69 -18.47
CA GLY A 153 6.77 -1.86 -19.90
C GLY A 153 5.62 -2.55 -20.66
N ARG A 154 5.94 -3.34 -21.69
CA ARG A 154 4.95 -4.15 -22.42
C ARG A 154 4.83 -5.54 -21.81
N LEU A 155 3.62 -5.87 -21.36
CA LEU A 155 3.24 -7.21 -20.89
C LEU A 155 2.45 -7.99 -21.96
N PRO A 156 2.40 -9.33 -21.86
CA PRO A 156 1.68 -10.16 -22.83
C PRO A 156 0.17 -9.93 -22.77
N GLY A 157 -0.45 -9.70 -23.93
CA GLY A 157 -1.89 -9.41 -24.03
C GLY A 157 -2.83 -10.60 -23.72
N SER A 158 -2.28 -11.78 -23.44
CA SER A 158 -3.00 -12.98 -23.01
C SER A 158 -3.31 -13.01 -21.51
N LEU A 159 -2.72 -12.10 -20.72
CA LEU A 159 -2.92 -12.03 -19.27
C LEU A 159 -4.39 -11.84 -18.89
N GLN A 160 -4.81 -12.58 -17.88
CA GLN A 160 -6.15 -12.56 -17.29
C GLN A 160 -6.12 -12.15 -15.82
N VAL A 161 -5.04 -12.49 -15.12
CA VAL A 161 -4.81 -12.17 -13.71
C VAL A 161 -3.41 -11.62 -13.55
N LEU A 162 -3.30 -10.44 -12.93
CA LEU A 162 -2.04 -9.74 -12.72
C LEU A 162 -1.98 -9.22 -11.29
N ASN A 163 -0.97 -9.66 -10.54
CA ASN A 163 -0.66 -9.15 -9.20
C ASN A 163 0.65 -8.36 -9.24
N LEU A 164 0.56 -7.06 -8.95
CA LEU A 164 1.66 -6.10 -8.86
C LEU A 164 1.67 -5.41 -7.48
N SER A 165 1.03 -6.01 -6.47
CA SER A 165 0.99 -5.44 -5.12
C SER A 165 2.38 -5.36 -4.48
N HIS A 166 2.57 -4.45 -3.53
CA HIS A 166 3.85 -4.26 -2.84
C HIS A 166 5.02 -4.02 -3.81
N ASN A 167 4.87 -3.01 -4.66
CA ASN A 167 5.89 -2.55 -5.61
C ASN A 167 6.08 -1.02 -5.50
N SER A 168 6.80 -0.40 -6.44
CA SER A 168 7.09 1.03 -6.44
C SER A 168 6.44 1.78 -7.61
N LEU A 169 5.33 1.27 -8.17
CA LEU A 169 4.66 1.87 -9.32
C LEU A 169 4.14 3.28 -8.98
N ILE A 170 4.53 4.25 -9.78
CA ILE A 170 4.03 5.64 -9.71
C ILE A 170 2.94 5.93 -10.76
N THR A 171 2.78 5.04 -11.74
CA THR A 171 1.79 5.16 -12.81
C THR A 171 1.33 3.77 -13.28
N THR A 172 0.13 3.71 -13.85
CA THR A 172 -0.44 2.53 -14.51
C THR A 172 -0.15 2.49 -16.01
N GLU A 173 0.68 3.42 -16.50
CA GLU A 173 1.12 3.46 -17.88
C GLU A 173 1.73 2.12 -18.31
N GLY A 174 1.39 1.67 -19.53
CA GLY A 174 1.77 0.35 -20.02
C GLY A 174 0.82 -0.79 -19.61
N LEU A 175 -0.21 -0.56 -18.78
CA LEU A 175 -1.24 -1.58 -18.50
C LEU A 175 -2.45 -1.51 -19.44
N GLY A 176 -2.67 -0.37 -20.09
CA GLY A 176 -3.91 -0.10 -20.85
C GLY A 176 -4.17 -1.05 -22.03
N HIS A 177 -3.13 -1.68 -22.60
CA HIS A 177 -3.29 -2.65 -23.70
C HIS A 177 -3.75 -4.03 -23.24
N LEU A 178 -3.77 -4.30 -21.93
CA LEU A 178 -4.13 -5.60 -21.34
C LEU A 178 -5.65 -5.81 -21.30
N THR A 179 -6.26 -5.92 -22.47
CA THR A 179 -7.72 -5.98 -22.67
C THR A 179 -8.38 -7.27 -22.15
N LYS A 180 -7.61 -8.30 -21.78
CA LYS A 180 -8.12 -9.58 -21.25
C LYS A 180 -8.01 -9.70 -19.72
N VAL A 181 -7.33 -8.77 -19.06
CA VAL A 181 -7.16 -8.81 -17.60
C VAL A 181 -8.50 -8.58 -16.91
N THR A 182 -8.88 -9.51 -16.04
CA THR A 182 -10.12 -9.49 -15.27
C THR A 182 -9.87 -9.17 -13.79
N LYS A 183 -8.68 -9.53 -13.28
CA LYS A 183 -8.24 -9.29 -11.90
C LYS A 183 -6.89 -8.58 -11.91
N LEU A 184 -6.83 -7.40 -11.31
CA LEU A 184 -5.63 -6.60 -11.16
C LEU A 184 -5.45 -6.21 -9.70
N ASN A 185 -4.29 -6.52 -9.13
CA ASN A 185 -3.90 -6.05 -7.81
C ASN A 185 -2.73 -5.06 -7.93
N LEU A 186 -2.95 -3.83 -7.47
CA LEU A 186 -2.00 -2.71 -7.40
C LEU A 186 -1.82 -2.22 -5.95
N GLU A 187 -2.26 -2.99 -4.96
CA GLU A 187 -2.17 -2.65 -3.54
C GLU A 187 -0.76 -2.26 -3.13
N ASN A 188 -0.62 -1.28 -2.25
CA ASN A 188 0.66 -0.86 -1.68
C ASN A 188 1.71 -0.52 -2.76
N ASN A 189 1.35 0.45 -3.61
CA ASN A 189 2.22 1.09 -4.60
C ASN A 189 2.29 2.60 -4.32
N ARG A 190 2.88 3.38 -5.24
CA ARG A 190 3.12 4.83 -5.08
C ARG A 190 2.23 5.68 -6.01
N LEU A 191 1.02 5.21 -6.32
CA LEU A 191 0.06 5.96 -7.14
C LEU A 191 -0.54 7.11 -6.32
N THR A 192 -0.34 8.36 -6.73
CA THR A 192 -0.74 9.54 -5.95
C THR A 192 -1.96 10.27 -6.50
N THR A 193 -2.16 10.23 -7.82
CA THR A 193 -3.19 11.00 -8.51
C THR A 193 -4.04 10.12 -9.42
N VAL A 194 -5.29 10.55 -9.68
CA VAL A 194 -6.21 9.84 -10.59
C VAL A 194 -5.68 9.84 -12.03
N ALA A 195 -4.90 10.85 -12.43
CA ALA A 195 -4.29 10.91 -13.76
C ALA A 195 -3.29 9.76 -13.98
N GLN A 196 -2.54 9.36 -12.95
CA GLN A 196 -1.63 8.20 -13.01
C GLN A 196 -2.37 6.86 -13.14
N THR A 197 -3.67 6.82 -12.87
CA THR A 197 -4.54 5.65 -13.07
C THR A 197 -5.28 5.66 -14.40
N ALA A 198 -5.02 6.65 -15.28
CA ALA A 198 -5.78 6.85 -16.51
C ALA A 198 -5.77 5.64 -17.46
N SER A 199 -4.65 4.91 -17.53
CA SER A 199 -4.51 3.74 -18.41
C SER A 199 -5.47 2.60 -18.06
N LEU A 200 -5.97 2.54 -16.82
CA LEU A 200 -6.96 1.54 -16.40
C LEU A 200 -8.27 1.66 -17.18
N GLY A 201 -8.65 2.85 -17.65
CA GLY A 201 -9.85 3.07 -18.47
C GLY A 201 -9.86 2.28 -19.79
N SER A 202 -8.68 1.90 -20.29
CA SER A 202 -8.57 1.09 -21.51
C SER A 202 -8.78 -0.42 -21.26
N MET A 203 -8.78 -0.87 -20.00
CA MET A 203 -8.84 -2.29 -19.62
C MET A 203 -10.29 -2.81 -19.59
N LYS A 204 -10.88 -3.00 -20.77
CA LYS A 204 -12.32 -3.30 -20.95
C LYS A 204 -12.85 -4.61 -20.32
N ALA A 205 -11.98 -5.53 -19.91
CA ALA A 205 -12.37 -6.79 -19.25
C ALA A 205 -12.20 -6.76 -17.73
N LEU A 206 -11.68 -5.66 -17.16
CA LEU A 206 -11.39 -5.57 -15.75
C LEU A 206 -12.67 -5.65 -14.91
N ARG A 207 -12.67 -6.54 -13.92
CA ARG A 207 -13.80 -6.79 -13.01
C ARG A 207 -13.41 -6.58 -11.56
N HIS A 208 -12.20 -6.98 -11.19
CA HIS A 208 -11.71 -6.88 -9.82
C HIS A 208 -10.44 -6.05 -9.80
N LEU A 209 -10.49 -4.92 -9.10
CA LEU A 209 -9.35 -4.04 -8.87
C LEU A 209 -9.08 -3.97 -7.38
N THR A 210 -7.83 -4.19 -6.98
CA THR A 210 -7.34 -3.80 -5.66
C THR A 210 -6.32 -2.68 -5.87
N ILE A 211 -6.52 -1.54 -5.23
CA ILE A 211 -5.66 -0.34 -5.28
C ILE A 211 -5.44 0.26 -3.89
N GLY A 212 -5.88 -0.43 -2.83
CA GLY A 212 -5.63 -0.08 -1.44
C GLY A 212 -4.17 0.25 -1.15
N ASP A 213 -3.93 0.96 -0.05
CA ASP A 213 -2.59 1.39 0.37
C ASP A 213 -1.79 2.17 -0.69
N ASN A 214 -2.48 2.79 -1.63
CA ASN A 214 -1.93 3.84 -2.49
C ASN A 214 -2.44 5.21 -2.03
N PRO A 215 -1.64 6.28 -2.12
CA PRO A 215 -2.12 7.63 -1.80
C PRO A 215 -3.35 8.06 -2.62
N VAL A 216 -3.49 7.59 -3.87
CA VAL A 216 -4.67 7.85 -4.73
C VAL A 216 -5.95 7.20 -4.18
N ALA A 217 -5.87 6.14 -3.37
CA ALA A 217 -7.04 5.46 -2.83
C ALA A 217 -7.88 6.36 -1.89
N GLN A 218 -7.28 7.40 -1.33
CA GLN A 218 -7.98 8.40 -0.50
C GLN A 218 -8.65 9.50 -1.34
N ASN A 219 -8.43 9.52 -2.66
CA ASN A 219 -9.00 10.52 -3.55
C ASN A 219 -10.42 10.13 -3.95
N THR A 220 -11.42 10.89 -3.50
CA THR A 220 -12.84 10.65 -3.80
C THR A 220 -13.15 10.68 -5.31
N LYS A 221 -12.33 11.37 -6.13
CA LYS A 221 -12.50 11.40 -7.59
C LYS A 221 -12.09 10.10 -8.27
N LEU A 222 -11.30 9.25 -7.61
CA LEU A 222 -10.88 7.96 -8.18
C LEU A 222 -12.08 7.10 -8.54
N ILE A 223 -13.06 7.01 -7.63
CA ILE A 223 -14.22 6.14 -7.83
C ILE A 223 -15.11 6.65 -8.95
N LEU A 224 -15.31 7.97 -9.05
CA LEU A 224 -16.04 8.59 -10.16
C LEU A 224 -15.35 8.29 -11.51
N PHE A 225 -14.02 8.36 -11.54
CA PHE A 225 -13.24 7.98 -12.72
C PHE A 225 -13.41 6.49 -13.05
N LEU A 226 -13.30 5.59 -12.07
CA LEU A 226 -13.42 4.14 -12.27
C LEU A 226 -14.83 3.76 -12.74
N GLU A 227 -15.88 4.38 -12.21
CA GLU A 227 -17.27 4.15 -12.62
C GLU A 227 -17.52 4.62 -14.07
N ALA A 228 -16.95 5.75 -14.46
CA ALA A 228 -17.11 6.31 -15.80
C ALA A 228 -16.30 5.53 -16.86
N GLU A 229 -15.03 5.23 -16.56
CA GLU A 229 -14.09 4.69 -17.54
C GLU A 229 -14.04 3.16 -17.56
N ILE A 230 -14.46 2.48 -16.48
CA ILE A 230 -14.40 1.01 -16.34
C ILE A 230 -15.78 0.45 -15.95
N PRO A 231 -16.77 0.48 -16.86
CA PRO A 231 -18.16 0.13 -16.54
C PRO A 231 -18.39 -1.34 -16.14
N LYS A 232 -17.43 -2.24 -16.41
CA LYS A 232 -17.51 -3.66 -16.03
C LYS A 232 -16.88 -3.96 -14.66
N LEU A 233 -16.31 -2.96 -14.00
CA LEU A 233 -15.69 -3.12 -12.69
C LEU A 233 -16.77 -3.49 -11.65
N THR A 234 -16.61 -4.64 -11.02
CA THR A 234 -17.56 -5.18 -10.04
C THR A 234 -17.11 -4.92 -8.61
N THR A 235 -15.82 -5.08 -8.33
CA THR A 235 -15.26 -4.92 -6.98
C THR A 235 -14.02 -4.03 -6.97
N LEU A 236 -13.94 -3.17 -5.97
CA LEU A 236 -12.78 -2.35 -5.61
C LEU A 236 -12.35 -2.73 -4.18
N ASP A 237 -11.10 -3.15 -4.00
CA ASP A 237 -10.53 -3.54 -2.69
C ASP A 237 -11.37 -4.60 -1.94
N GLY A 238 -11.87 -5.59 -2.69
CA GLY A 238 -12.70 -6.67 -2.16
C GLY A 238 -14.16 -6.29 -1.87
N VAL A 239 -14.52 -5.01 -2.01
CA VAL A 239 -15.87 -4.49 -1.78
C VAL A 239 -16.57 -4.24 -3.12
N PRO A 240 -17.88 -4.50 -3.27
CA PRO A 240 -18.62 -4.07 -4.45
C PRO A 240 -18.42 -2.58 -4.74
N LEU A 241 -18.14 -2.21 -6.00
CA LEU A 241 -17.87 -0.81 -6.38
C LEU A 241 -18.98 0.16 -5.93
N SER A 242 -20.23 -0.31 -5.99
CA SER A 242 -21.42 0.40 -5.50
C SER A 242 -21.39 0.76 -4.02
N GLN A 243 -20.71 -0.04 -3.20
CA GLN A 243 -20.52 0.23 -1.78
C GLN A 243 -19.20 0.98 -1.53
N ALA A 244 -18.23 0.85 -2.44
CA ALA A 244 -16.94 1.49 -2.33
C ALA A 244 -17.09 3.03 -2.29
N HIS A 245 -17.85 3.64 -3.19
CA HIS A 245 -18.01 5.11 -3.23
C HIS A 245 -18.33 5.71 -1.87
N ALA A 246 -19.35 5.17 -1.22
CA ALA A 246 -19.79 5.64 0.09
C ALA A 246 -18.87 5.24 1.24
N SER A 247 -18.28 4.03 1.21
CA SER A 247 -17.30 3.61 2.21
C SER A 247 -16.05 4.51 2.19
N PHE A 248 -15.58 4.89 1.00
CA PHE A 248 -14.40 5.75 0.84
C PHE A 248 -14.69 7.20 1.22
N THR A 249 -15.81 7.79 0.77
CA THR A 249 -16.19 9.15 1.17
C THR A 249 -16.40 9.24 2.67
N TYR A 250 -17.06 8.24 3.27
CA TYR A 250 -17.23 8.14 4.72
C TYR A 250 -15.88 8.08 5.46
N ARG A 251 -14.98 7.17 5.06
CA ARG A 251 -13.65 7.05 5.68
C ARG A 251 -12.84 8.33 5.56
N ALA A 252 -12.85 8.97 4.39
CA ALA A 252 -12.15 10.24 4.16
C ALA A 252 -12.72 11.36 5.04
N GLN A 253 -14.03 11.42 5.21
CA GLN A 253 -14.68 12.44 6.04
C GLN A 253 -14.41 12.20 7.54
N LYS A 254 -14.43 10.94 7.98
CA LYS A 254 -14.08 10.54 9.33
C LYS A 254 -12.63 10.86 9.67
N LEU A 255 -11.70 10.69 8.72
CA LEU A 255 -10.31 11.09 8.90
C LEU A 255 -10.17 12.61 9.05
N LYS A 256 -10.88 13.39 8.22
CA LYS A 256 -10.93 14.86 8.36
C LYS A 256 -11.47 15.29 9.72
N GLN A 257 -12.55 14.67 10.19
CA GLN A 257 -13.11 14.92 11.51
C GLN A 257 -12.09 14.63 12.62
N GLN A 258 -11.36 13.52 12.53
CA GLN A 258 -10.32 13.17 13.50
C GLN A 258 -9.14 14.17 13.50
N GLN A 259 -8.72 14.63 12.32
CA GLN A 259 -7.69 15.67 12.20
C GLN A 259 -8.15 16.99 12.83
N GLN A 260 -9.39 17.40 12.56
CA GLN A 260 -9.98 18.60 13.14
C GLN A 260 -10.09 18.50 14.67
N ALA A 261 -10.56 17.36 15.19
CA ALA A 261 -10.64 17.12 16.64
C ALA A 261 -9.26 17.14 17.32
N ASN A 262 -8.23 16.59 16.67
CA ASN A 262 -6.86 16.67 17.16
C ASN A 262 -6.33 18.11 17.18
N GLN A 263 -6.69 18.93 16.18
CA GLN A 263 -6.33 20.34 16.10
C GLN A 263 -6.97 21.17 17.22
N VAL A 264 -8.28 20.98 17.47
CA VAL A 264 -8.99 21.58 18.63
C VAL A 264 -8.27 21.19 19.91
N ARG A 265 -8.04 19.90 20.14
CA ARG A 265 -7.38 19.40 21.36
C ARG A 265 -5.99 20.02 21.57
N ALA A 266 -5.21 20.18 20.50
CA ALA A 266 -3.90 20.81 20.58
C ALA A 266 -3.99 22.31 20.94
N ARG A 267 -4.95 23.05 20.36
CA ARG A 267 -5.19 24.46 20.66
C ARG A 267 -5.72 24.67 22.07
N THR A 268 -6.68 23.87 22.52
CA THR A 268 -7.19 23.90 23.90
C THR A 268 -6.08 23.60 24.91
N ALA A 269 -5.22 22.63 24.64
CA ALA A 269 -4.05 22.34 25.48
C ALA A 269 -3.05 23.51 25.52
N LYS A 270 -2.83 24.20 24.38
CA LYS A 270 -2.00 25.41 24.33
C LYS A 270 -2.61 26.54 25.17
N MET A 271 -3.92 26.78 25.04
CA MET A 271 -4.63 27.78 25.83
C MET A 271 -4.56 27.48 27.33
N ALA A 272 -4.79 26.23 27.75
CA ALA A 272 -4.71 25.84 29.16
C ALA A 272 -3.29 26.01 29.74
N ARG A 273 -2.24 25.70 28.96
CA ARG A 273 -0.85 25.96 29.37
C ARG A 273 -0.56 27.45 29.50
N PHE A 274 -1.02 28.25 28.54
CA PHE A 274 -0.87 29.70 28.60
C PHE A 274 -1.58 30.29 29.82
N GLN A 275 -2.80 29.85 30.11
CA GLN A 275 -3.55 30.26 31.30
C GLN A 275 -2.81 29.92 32.60
N ALA A 276 -2.30 28.68 32.72
CA ALA A 276 -1.54 28.26 33.90
C ALA A 276 -0.23 29.06 34.08
N ASP A 277 0.47 29.36 32.98
CA ASP A 277 1.71 30.15 33.01
C ASP A 277 1.45 31.63 33.30
N THR A 278 0.31 32.17 32.83
CA THR A 278 -0.13 33.53 33.18
C THR A 278 -0.57 33.63 34.64
N GLU A 279 -1.33 32.67 35.16
CA GLU A 279 -1.75 32.65 36.57
C GLU A 279 -0.52 32.56 37.48
N GLY A 280 0.44 31.66 37.18
CA GLY A 280 1.68 31.56 37.93
C GLY A 280 2.54 32.83 37.89
N ARG A 281 2.74 33.43 36.70
CA ARG A 281 3.50 34.70 36.58
C ARG A 281 2.78 35.87 37.25
N PHE A 282 1.45 35.92 37.20
CA PHE A 282 0.69 37.00 37.82
C PHE A 282 0.76 36.90 39.35
N ASP A 283 0.62 35.69 39.89
CA ASP A 283 0.79 35.45 41.34
C ASP A 283 2.21 35.80 41.79
N ASP A 284 3.26 35.39 41.06
CA ASP A 284 4.64 35.74 41.38
C ASP A 284 4.90 37.25 41.32
N VAL A 285 4.38 37.94 40.29
CA VAL A 285 4.53 39.40 40.13
C VAL A 285 3.75 40.16 41.20
N VAL A 286 2.52 39.76 41.49
CA VAL A 286 1.69 40.35 42.55
C VAL A 286 2.34 40.14 43.92
N GLU A 287 2.86 38.94 44.20
CA GLU A 287 3.54 38.64 45.45
C GLU A 287 4.84 39.45 45.58
N GLN A 288 5.61 39.59 44.50
CA GLN A 288 6.82 40.40 44.48
C GLN A 288 6.53 41.90 44.63
N GLU A 289 5.48 42.41 43.99
CA GLU A 289 5.02 43.79 44.16
C GLU A 289 4.51 44.02 45.59
N LEU A 290 3.71 43.13 46.16
CA LEU A 290 3.25 43.20 47.56
C LEU A 290 4.41 43.22 48.55
N ARG A 291 5.43 42.36 48.36
CA ARG A 291 6.65 42.37 49.18
C ARG A 291 7.39 43.69 49.07
N THR A 292 7.53 44.22 47.86
CA THR A 292 8.23 45.49 47.59
C THR A 292 7.46 46.67 48.17
N LEU A 293 6.13 46.66 48.05
CA LEU A 293 5.24 47.69 48.57
C LEU A 293 5.24 47.66 50.11
N ASN A 294 5.12 46.49 50.73
CA ASN A 294 5.19 46.35 52.19
C ASN A 294 6.55 46.77 52.76
N ALA A 295 7.66 46.45 52.08
CA ALA A 295 8.99 46.92 52.47
C ALA A 295 9.09 48.45 52.40
N ARG A 296 8.49 49.06 51.37
CA ARG A 296 8.45 50.52 51.19
C ARG A 296 7.50 51.22 52.17
N VAL A 297 6.36 50.62 52.51
CA VAL A 297 5.46 51.13 53.56
C VAL A 297 6.20 51.17 54.90
N LYS A 298 6.92 50.10 55.27
CA LYS A 298 7.78 50.10 56.46
C LYS A 298 8.85 51.18 56.43
N GLU A 299 9.48 51.41 55.28
CA GLU A 299 10.50 52.47 55.16
C GLU A 299 9.86 53.87 55.21
N LEU A 300 8.65 54.05 54.68
CA LEU A 300 7.90 55.30 54.79
C LEU A 300 7.42 55.58 56.21
N GLU A 301 6.99 54.56 56.96
CA GLU A 301 6.69 54.66 58.40
C GLU A 301 7.95 55.08 59.19
N ARG A 302 9.12 54.52 58.83
CA ARG A 302 10.41 54.89 59.40
C ARG A 302 10.81 56.32 59.03
N LEU A 303 10.60 56.74 57.79
CA LEU A 303 10.96 58.08 57.30
C LEU A 303 9.97 59.16 57.73
N ALA A 304 8.70 58.85 57.98
CA ALA A 304 7.72 59.76 58.56
C ALA A 304 8.09 60.17 60.00
N SER A 305 8.95 59.40 60.66
CA SER A 305 9.57 59.77 61.94
C SER A 305 10.76 60.74 61.81
N GLY A 306 11.19 61.12 60.60
CA GLY A 306 12.33 62.02 60.33
C GLY A 306 12.01 63.15 59.34
N GLN A 307 12.33 64.39 59.70
CA GLN A 307 11.93 65.60 58.97
C GLN A 307 12.72 65.88 57.66
N TYR A 308 11.97 66.33 56.65
CA TYR A 308 12.27 67.27 55.56
C TYR A 308 13.12 66.91 54.31
N GLU A 309 13.86 65.80 54.25
CA GLU A 309 14.54 65.35 52.99
C GLU A 309 13.73 64.31 52.16
N THR A 310 12.51 64.01 52.60
CA THR A 310 11.75 62.80 52.23
C THR A 310 10.84 62.96 51.01
N GLU A 311 10.39 64.17 50.65
CA GLU A 311 9.36 64.35 49.60
C GLU A 311 9.89 64.09 48.17
N VAL A 312 11.07 64.62 47.83
CA VAL A 312 11.62 64.52 46.47
C VAL A 312 11.98 63.07 46.12
N LYS A 313 12.53 62.33 47.10
CA LYS A 313 12.85 60.91 46.95
C LYS A 313 11.56 60.08 46.77
N CYS A 314 10.53 60.36 47.57
CA CYS A 314 9.23 59.71 47.48
C CYS A 314 8.54 59.97 46.13
N ARG A 315 8.62 61.19 45.58
CA ARG A 315 8.10 61.50 44.23
C ARG A 315 8.84 60.74 43.12
N ARG A 316 10.15 60.57 43.24
CA ARG A 316 10.98 59.83 42.28
C ARG A 316 10.62 58.33 42.29
N ASP A 317 10.50 57.77 43.48
CA ASP A 317 10.12 56.36 43.66
C ASP A 317 8.68 56.10 43.21
N PHE A 318 7.76 57.03 43.45
CA PHE A 318 6.39 56.98 42.95
C PHE A 318 6.34 57.01 41.41
N ALA A 319 7.16 57.84 40.76
CA ALA A 319 7.23 57.91 39.30
C ALA A 319 7.73 56.59 38.68
N ILE A 320 8.73 55.93 39.29
CA ILE A 320 9.25 54.63 38.85
C ILE A 320 8.20 53.54 39.04
N ALA A 321 7.54 53.48 40.20
CA ALA A 321 6.47 52.50 40.46
C ALA A 321 5.30 52.66 39.48
N LYS A 322 4.90 53.90 39.19
CA LYS A 322 3.87 54.21 38.19
C LYS A 322 4.27 53.76 36.78
N GLN A 323 5.55 53.87 36.43
CA GLN A 323 6.07 53.41 35.15
C GLN A 323 6.13 51.87 35.07
N GLN A 324 6.44 51.20 36.18
CA GLN A 324 6.41 49.74 36.27
C GLN A 324 4.97 49.22 36.13
N LEU A 325 4.02 49.78 36.87
CA LEU A 325 2.60 49.43 36.79
C LEU A 325 2.05 49.55 35.37
N LYS A 326 2.42 50.63 34.66
CA LYS A 326 2.00 50.83 33.28
C LYS A 326 2.55 49.76 32.32
N ARG A 327 3.78 49.29 32.54
CA ARG A 327 4.37 48.20 31.73
C ARG A 327 3.70 46.86 32.01
N THR A 328 3.34 46.58 33.27
CA THR A 328 2.59 45.37 33.63
C THR A 328 1.17 45.40 33.06
N GLU A 329 0.49 46.55 33.08
CA GLU A 329 -0.81 46.74 32.40
C GLU A 329 -0.73 46.49 30.89
N GLU A 330 0.32 46.99 30.22
CA GLU A 330 0.55 46.76 28.78
C GLU A 330 0.74 45.27 28.47
N VAL A 331 1.55 44.55 29.27
CA VAL A 331 1.76 43.10 29.10
C VAL A 331 0.48 42.31 29.35
N ALA A 332 -0.29 42.66 30.39
CA ALA A 332 -1.56 42.00 30.69
C ALA A 332 -2.58 42.19 29.55
N SER A 333 -2.69 43.42 29.03
CA SER A 333 -3.54 43.73 27.88
C SER A 333 -3.15 42.94 26.63
N ASP A 334 -1.86 42.77 26.35
CA ASP A 334 -1.41 41.99 25.19
C ASP A 334 -1.68 40.49 25.36
N GLN A 335 -1.51 39.94 26.57
CA GLN A 335 -1.87 38.55 26.88
C GLN A 335 -3.38 38.30 26.75
N GLU A 336 -4.20 39.26 27.17
CA GLU A 336 -5.66 39.18 27.08
C GLU A 336 -6.13 39.18 25.61
N ARG A 337 -5.47 39.96 24.74
CA ARG A 337 -5.70 39.92 23.28
C ARG A 337 -5.33 38.58 22.67
N GLU A 338 -4.17 38.01 23.03
CA GLU A 338 -3.75 36.70 22.52
C GLU A 338 -4.71 35.58 22.96
N MET A 339 -5.20 35.65 24.21
CA MET A 339 -6.22 34.75 24.74
C MET A 339 -7.57 34.88 24.02
N GLN A 340 -8.03 36.10 23.74
CA GLN A 340 -9.24 36.33 22.96
C GLN A 340 -9.10 35.79 21.53
N GLN A 341 -7.93 35.98 20.92
CA GLN A 341 -7.65 35.45 19.58
C GLN A 341 -7.70 33.91 19.57
N LEU A 342 -7.03 33.25 20.51
CA LEU A 342 -7.07 31.78 20.67
C LEU A 342 -8.49 31.25 20.91
N ARG A 343 -9.30 31.91 21.74
CA ARG A 343 -10.71 31.55 21.94
C ARG A 343 -11.50 31.62 20.63
N SER A 344 -11.32 32.68 19.86
CA SER A 344 -12.01 32.85 18.57
C SER A 344 -11.59 31.79 17.53
N GLU A 345 -10.35 31.30 17.60
CA GLU A 345 -9.88 30.22 16.73
C GLU A 345 -10.47 28.86 17.14
N ILE A 346 -10.55 28.58 18.46
CA ILE A 346 -11.17 27.36 18.98
C ILE A 346 -12.65 27.31 18.59
N GLU A 347 -13.40 28.40 18.77
CA GLU A 347 -14.82 28.46 18.43
C GLU A 347 -15.08 28.21 16.93
N ARG A 348 -14.21 28.72 16.05
CA ARG A 348 -14.27 28.41 14.60
C ARG A 348 -13.99 26.93 14.32
N ASP A 349 -12.99 26.35 14.99
CA ASP A 349 -12.66 24.93 14.81
C ASP A 349 -13.76 24.00 15.36
N GLU A 350 -14.43 24.38 16.45
CA GLU A 350 -15.58 23.65 17.01
C GLU A 350 -16.78 23.72 16.05
N SER A 351 -17.08 24.90 15.52
CA SER A 351 -18.13 25.07 14.50
C SER A 351 -17.88 24.23 13.23
N THR A 352 -16.64 24.17 12.77
CA THR A 352 -16.28 23.31 11.63
C THR A 352 -16.39 21.82 11.97
N THR A 353 -16.12 21.43 13.22
CA THR A 353 -16.29 20.05 13.69
C THR A 353 -17.77 19.64 13.69
N GLU A 354 -18.67 20.48 14.19
CA GLU A 354 -20.13 20.22 14.14
C GLU A 354 -20.65 20.11 12.69
N SER A 355 -20.13 20.94 11.78
CA SER A 355 -20.48 20.86 10.35
C SER A 355 -20.03 19.54 9.72
N LEU A 356 -18.82 19.07 10.06
CA LEU A 356 -18.31 17.77 9.62
C LEU A 356 -19.16 16.61 10.17
N GLU A 357 -19.65 16.69 11.40
CA GLU A 357 -20.55 15.69 11.99
C GLU A 357 -21.88 15.58 11.25
N ARG A 358 -22.55 16.72 11.01
CA ARG A 358 -23.82 16.74 10.26
C ARG A 358 -23.67 16.18 8.84
N THR A 359 -22.54 16.47 8.20
CA THR A 359 -22.27 15.95 6.85
C THR A 359 -21.98 14.46 6.85
N LEU A 360 -21.30 13.92 7.88
CA LEU A 360 -21.10 12.49 8.09
C LEU A 360 -22.42 11.74 8.26
N GLU A 361 -23.33 12.23 9.09
CA GLU A 361 -24.66 11.64 9.27
C GLU A 361 -25.48 11.62 7.97
N SER A 362 -25.40 12.70 7.19
CA SER A 362 -26.07 12.78 5.88
C SER A 362 -25.51 11.76 4.89
N LEU A 363 -24.18 11.59 4.87
CA LEU A 363 -23.49 10.59 4.05
C LEU A 363 -23.85 9.15 4.44
N GLU A 364 -23.95 8.84 5.73
CA GLU A 364 -24.40 7.51 6.20
C GLU A 364 -25.82 7.19 5.74
N ARG A 365 -26.75 8.16 5.80
CA ARG A 365 -28.12 7.97 5.29
C ARG A 365 -28.14 7.80 3.78
N ALA A 366 -27.39 8.62 3.05
CA ALA A 366 -27.28 8.53 1.59
C ALA A 366 -26.69 7.18 1.15
N PHE A 367 -25.69 6.67 1.88
CA PHE A 367 -25.11 5.35 1.66
C PHE A 367 -26.14 4.24 1.76
N GLN A 368 -26.92 4.21 2.85
CA GLN A 368 -27.95 3.19 3.06
C GLN A 368 -28.98 3.18 1.93
N GLN A 369 -29.40 4.36 1.46
CA GLN A 369 -30.35 4.51 0.36
C GLN A 369 -29.78 4.10 -1.00
N GLN A 370 -28.58 4.57 -1.35
CA GLN A 370 -27.90 4.20 -2.60
C GLN A 370 -27.60 2.70 -2.67
N HIS A 371 -27.15 2.11 -1.56
CA HIS A 371 -26.88 0.69 -1.49
C HIS A 371 -28.16 -0.14 -1.75
N ALA A 372 -29.27 0.21 -1.10
CA ALA A 372 -30.56 -0.44 -1.34
C ALA A 372 -31.00 -0.34 -2.82
N LEU A 373 -30.86 0.85 -3.43
CA LEU A 373 -31.24 1.07 -4.82
C LEU A 373 -30.41 0.22 -5.81
N ILE A 374 -29.10 0.12 -5.57
CA ILE A 374 -28.20 -0.65 -6.44
C ILE A 374 -28.43 -2.15 -6.28
N VAL A 375 -28.68 -2.63 -5.05
CA VAL A 375 -29.06 -4.02 -4.78
C VAL A 375 -30.34 -4.37 -5.53
N MET A 376 -31.36 -3.51 -5.48
CA MET A 376 -32.61 -3.72 -6.22
C MET A 376 -32.37 -3.78 -7.74
N LYS A 377 -31.65 -2.82 -8.32
CA LYS A 377 -31.34 -2.81 -9.76
C LYS A 377 -30.53 -4.03 -10.25
N LYS A 378 -29.73 -4.64 -9.36
CA LYS A 378 -28.95 -5.85 -9.68
C LYS A 378 -29.73 -7.15 -9.48
N LEU A 379 -30.79 -7.14 -8.67
CA LEU A 379 -31.73 -8.27 -8.54
C LEU A 379 -32.71 -8.34 -9.71
N GLU A 380 -32.98 -7.21 -10.37
CA GLU A 380 -33.88 -7.10 -11.53
C GLU A 380 -33.24 -7.49 -12.88
N ARG A 381 -31.93 -7.76 -12.92
CA ARG A 381 -31.17 -8.18 -14.11
C ARG A 381 -30.59 -9.57 -13.91
#